data_AF-A0A2N2K5R7-F1
#
_entry.id   AF-A0A2N2K5R7-F1
#
_cell.length_a   1.000
_cell.length_b   1.000
_cell.length_c   1.000
_cell.angle_alpha   90.00
_cell.angle_beta   90.00
_cell.angle_gamma   90.00
#
_symmetry.space_group_name_H-M   'P 1'
#
loop_
_entity.id
_entity.type
_entity.pdbx_description
1 polymer ?
#
loop_
_entity_poly.entity_id
_entity_poly.type
_entity_poly.pdbx_seq_one_letter_code
_entity_poly.pdbx_strand_id
1 'polypeptide(L)'
;MIFSFQTVKARRPLGIILATFSVFLLPAMLVYAEKSLSSTTAEEKGLSERVSMIKLYTVQNGKSLNRILGPADFQDRDAIEVDGYVTGILILANVEMDVKVDGQNMSKIRKNEDGTYSIKYFGKVGSNEIGMAPSNSYYQKGFRETAQAFVEGYSLFPRVAGDAVSPDCSFQISVETGESSCSLPIRQKGYDTFHKSSDSTDQRENPIEFQYLGERLGTHMERSDFQDRLKAVADGIKSVEKAFGTKLVGRVKILDYEKVQNAVTCEENSDIWFYIKTFLSEPLDELRTIAEHEALHILVDRKRLAKDLSIRELFSDLRGYDSLSRERFALITRGAVPDDPGATIPHKDFFAFIDEKNFLEGMKGGHSSQNVDEFCTSFLHSLMFVDRLKNNLERPLKMDGAGRHLSFIKPKKREKILNTYIRTIEALLSAQADGDSDGLPFFLKGCLEQAESIQL
;
A
#
# COMPACT_ATOMS: atom_id res chain seq x y z
N MET A 1 -33.63 24.09 -4.55
CA MET A 1 -34.05 22.68 -4.38
C MET A 1 -32.85 21.89 -3.92
N ILE A 2 -32.92 21.37 -2.70
CA ILE A 2 -31.81 20.84 -1.92
C ILE A 2 -31.77 19.32 -2.13
N PHE A 3 -30.65 18.78 -2.62
CA PHE A 3 -30.36 17.35 -2.48
C PHE A 3 -29.34 17.15 -1.36
N SER A 4 -29.87 16.60 -0.28
CA SER A 4 -29.17 16.14 0.92
C SER A 4 -28.46 14.83 0.61
N PHE A 5 -27.14 14.76 0.78
CA PHE A 5 -26.41 13.50 0.77
C PHE A 5 -26.34 12.94 2.20
N GLN A 6 -27.15 11.93 2.46
CA GLN A 6 -27.05 11.07 3.64
C GLN A 6 -25.86 10.13 3.46
N THR A 7 -24.82 10.29 4.28
CA THR A 7 -23.83 9.22 4.53
C THR A 7 -24.42 8.28 5.57
N VAL A 8 -24.91 7.13 5.12
CA VAL A 8 -25.36 6.03 5.98
C VAL A 8 -24.14 5.34 6.58
N LYS A 9 -24.15 5.24 7.92
CA LYS A 9 -23.25 4.40 8.72
C LYS A 9 -23.35 2.94 8.26
N ALA A 10 -22.27 2.38 7.74
CA ALA A 10 -22.13 0.93 7.63
C ALA A 10 -21.60 0.38 8.98
N ARG A 11 -22.53 0.06 9.87
CA ARG A 11 -22.32 -1.01 10.87
C ARG A 11 -22.23 -2.34 10.09
N ARG A 12 -21.39 -3.26 10.57
CA ARG A 12 -21.26 -4.65 10.09
C ARG A 12 -22.63 -5.28 9.79
N PRO A 13 -22.67 -6.21 8.83
CA PRO A 13 -23.41 -7.45 9.06
C PRO A 13 -22.52 -8.67 8.87
N LEU A 14 -22.49 -9.53 9.89
CA LEU A 14 -22.54 -10.98 9.68
C LEU A 14 -23.83 -11.25 8.89
N GLY A 15 -23.72 -11.96 7.78
CA GLY A 15 -24.87 -12.27 6.93
C GLY A 15 -24.58 -13.47 6.04
N ILE A 16 -24.97 -14.63 6.55
CA ILE A 16 -25.17 -15.89 5.83
C ILE A 16 -26.04 -15.61 4.59
N ILE A 17 -25.63 -16.07 3.41
CA ILE A 17 -26.51 -16.16 2.23
C ILE A 17 -26.70 -17.63 1.88
N LEU A 18 -27.85 -18.13 2.33
CA LEU A 18 -28.58 -19.27 1.79
C LEU A 18 -29.38 -18.75 0.58
N ALA A 19 -29.31 -19.40 -0.57
CA ALA A 19 -30.30 -19.28 -1.66
C ALA A 19 -30.23 -20.56 -2.51
N THR A 20 -31.02 -21.57 -2.15
CA THR A 20 -32.33 -21.92 -2.77
C THR A 20 -32.24 -22.43 -4.20
N PHE A 21 -32.56 -23.72 -4.31
CA PHE A 21 -32.74 -24.54 -5.49
C PHE A 21 -33.66 -23.92 -6.55
N SER A 22 -33.37 -24.24 -7.81
CA SER A 22 -34.40 -24.57 -8.80
C SER A 22 -33.90 -25.71 -9.69
N VAL A 23 -34.74 -26.74 -9.72
CA VAL A 23 -34.62 -28.05 -10.37
C VAL A 23 -35.05 -27.92 -11.83
N PHE A 24 -34.31 -28.53 -12.77
CA PHE A 24 -34.84 -29.21 -13.96
C PHE A 24 -33.73 -30.06 -14.65
N LEU A 25 -33.87 -31.41 -14.56
CA LEU A 25 -33.73 -32.49 -15.58
C LEU A 25 -32.61 -32.38 -16.66
N LEU A 26 -31.84 -33.40 -17.11
CA LEU A 26 -31.66 -34.86 -16.91
C LEU A 26 -30.40 -35.27 -17.79
N PRO A 27 -30.03 -36.55 -18.02
CA PRO A 27 -28.70 -37.12 -17.75
C PRO A 27 -27.81 -37.37 -18.98
N ALA A 28 -26.49 -37.51 -18.79
CA ALA A 28 -25.62 -38.30 -19.68
C ALA A 28 -24.24 -38.61 -19.05
N MET A 29 -23.90 -39.91 -19.00
CA MET A 29 -22.56 -40.53 -19.06
C MET A 29 -21.61 -40.23 -17.87
N LEU A 30 -21.33 -41.11 -16.89
CA LEU A 30 -20.91 -42.52 -16.91
C LEU A 30 -19.63 -42.79 -17.74
N VAL A 31 -18.66 -43.41 -17.05
CA VAL A 31 -17.37 -43.95 -17.48
C VAL A 31 -16.19 -42.98 -17.43
N TYR A 32 -15.46 -42.97 -16.30
CA TYR A 32 -13.99 -43.11 -16.18
C TYR A 32 -13.56 -42.75 -14.75
N ALA A 33 -13.42 -43.74 -13.86
CA ALA A 33 -12.56 -43.66 -12.67
C ALA A 33 -12.47 -45.04 -11.97
N GLU A 34 -12.02 -46.06 -12.69
CA GLU A 34 -11.41 -47.24 -12.07
C GLU A 34 -10.01 -47.40 -12.65
N LYS A 35 -9.03 -46.75 -12.00
CA LYS A 35 -7.62 -47.16 -11.92
C LYS A 35 -6.80 -46.05 -11.26
N SER A 36 -6.54 -46.20 -9.96
CA SER A 36 -5.18 -46.12 -9.38
C SER A 36 -5.26 -46.01 -7.85
N LEU A 37 -5.72 -47.07 -7.19
CA LEU A 37 -5.25 -47.37 -5.84
C LEU A 37 -4.03 -48.29 -6.00
N SER A 38 -2.88 -47.66 -6.25
CA SER A 38 -1.57 -48.28 -6.10
C SER A 38 -0.81 -47.42 -5.09
N SER A 39 -0.57 -48.01 -3.93
CA SER A 39 0.23 -47.47 -2.85
C SER A 39 1.71 -47.49 -3.25
N THR A 40 2.19 -46.45 -3.93
CA THR A 40 3.61 -46.16 -4.05
C THR A 40 4.08 -45.37 -2.84
N THR A 41 5.10 -45.89 -2.16
CA THR A 41 5.87 -45.22 -1.12
C THR A 41 6.41 -43.89 -1.64
N ALA A 42 6.53 -42.90 -0.75
CA ALA A 42 6.86 -41.50 -1.07
C ALA A 42 8.23 -41.25 -1.77
N GLU A 43 9.02 -42.30 -2.02
CA GLU A 43 10.35 -42.22 -2.63
C GLU A 43 10.34 -42.18 -4.18
N GLU A 44 9.24 -42.57 -4.85
CA GLU A 44 9.18 -42.58 -6.34
C GLU A 44 8.32 -41.47 -6.96
N LYS A 45 7.77 -40.55 -6.16
CA LYS A 45 7.02 -39.41 -6.70
C LYS A 45 7.98 -38.32 -7.19
N GLY A 46 7.87 -37.96 -8.46
CA GLY A 46 8.64 -36.88 -9.08
C GLY A 46 8.49 -35.56 -8.31
N LEU A 47 9.51 -34.69 -8.35
CA LEU A 47 9.54 -33.44 -7.57
C LEU A 47 8.27 -32.57 -7.75
N SER A 48 7.68 -32.58 -8.94
CA SER A 48 6.43 -31.89 -9.25
C SER A 48 5.20 -32.46 -8.52
N GLU A 49 5.15 -33.77 -8.28
CA GLU A 49 4.08 -34.44 -7.54
C GLU A 49 4.10 -34.15 -6.03
N ARG A 50 5.21 -33.57 -5.55
CA ARG A 50 5.34 -33.10 -4.17
C ARG A 50 4.72 -31.72 -3.97
N VAL A 51 4.55 -30.94 -5.03
CA VAL A 51 3.79 -29.69 -5.03
C VAL A 51 2.32 -30.03 -5.21
N SER A 52 1.50 -29.82 -4.19
CA SER A 52 0.07 -30.15 -4.26
C SER A 52 -0.72 -29.08 -5.03
N MET A 53 -0.29 -27.83 -4.96
CA MET A 53 -0.97 -26.71 -5.60
C MET A 53 -0.05 -25.51 -5.74
N ILE A 54 -0.10 -24.83 -6.89
CA ILE A 54 0.32 -23.42 -7.00
C ILE A 54 -0.92 -22.58 -7.25
N LYS A 55 -1.06 -21.47 -6.53
CA LYS A 55 -2.07 -20.46 -6.78
C LYS A 55 -1.37 -19.16 -7.15
N LEU A 56 -1.61 -18.72 -8.38
CA LEU A 56 -1.21 -17.42 -8.88
C LEU A 56 -2.35 -16.43 -8.65
N TYR A 57 -2.06 -15.36 -7.93
CA TYR A 57 -2.92 -14.19 -7.83
C TYR A 57 -2.55 -13.28 -8.99
N THR A 58 -3.50 -12.95 -9.84
CA THR A 58 -3.24 -12.18 -11.07
C THR A 58 -4.13 -10.95 -11.13
N VAL A 59 -3.70 -9.99 -11.94
CA VAL A 59 -4.51 -8.83 -12.33
C VAL A 59 -4.60 -8.82 -13.84
N GLN A 60 -5.82 -8.80 -14.34
CA GLN A 60 -6.16 -8.73 -15.76
C GLN A 60 -7.18 -7.61 -15.94
N ASN A 61 -6.90 -6.65 -16.83
CA ASN A 61 -7.75 -5.50 -17.13
C ASN A 61 -8.27 -4.78 -15.87
N GLY A 62 -7.39 -4.51 -14.90
CA GLY A 62 -7.76 -3.87 -13.64
C GLY A 62 -8.33 -4.80 -12.56
N LYS A 63 -8.72 -6.03 -12.91
CA LYS A 63 -9.45 -6.95 -12.04
C LYS A 63 -8.55 -8.04 -11.49
N SER A 64 -8.65 -8.26 -10.19
CA SER A 64 -7.98 -9.36 -9.51
C SER A 64 -8.66 -10.69 -9.83
N LEU A 65 -7.86 -11.64 -10.31
CA LEU A 65 -8.25 -13.00 -10.60
C LEU A 65 -7.30 -13.97 -9.87
N ASN A 66 -7.64 -15.25 -9.90
CA ASN A 66 -6.79 -16.31 -9.37
C ASN A 66 -6.71 -17.43 -10.40
N ARG A 67 -5.51 -17.98 -10.60
CA ARG A 67 -5.27 -19.19 -11.38
C ARG A 67 -4.67 -20.24 -10.47
N ILE A 68 -5.18 -21.47 -10.55
CA ILE A 68 -4.65 -22.61 -9.81
C ILE A 68 -3.96 -23.52 -10.82
N LEU A 69 -2.74 -23.93 -10.50
CA LEU A 69 -1.92 -24.88 -11.24
C LEU A 69 -1.70 -26.12 -10.36
N GLY A 70 -1.64 -27.27 -11.00
CA GLY A 70 -1.37 -28.56 -10.37
C GLY A 70 0.01 -29.13 -10.71
N PRO A 71 0.30 -30.35 -10.25
CA PRO A 71 1.56 -31.04 -10.52
C PRO A 71 1.92 -31.20 -12.01
N ALA A 72 0.91 -31.36 -12.87
CA ALA A 72 1.09 -31.56 -14.30
C ALA A 72 1.67 -30.31 -14.99
N ASP A 73 1.36 -29.11 -14.49
CA ASP A 73 1.85 -27.85 -15.06
C ASP A 73 3.38 -27.70 -14.91
N PHE A 74 4.03 -28.44 -14.00
CA PHE A 74 5.49 -28.51 -13.88
C PHE A 74 6.17 -29.49 -14.86
N GLN A 75 5.40 -30.40 -15.44
CA GLN A 75 5.93 -31.39 -16.39
C GLN A 75 6.04 -30.80 -17.81
N ASP A 76 5.18 -29.82 -18.12
CA ASP A 76 5.28 -29.04 -19.34
C ASP A 76 6.48 -28.10 -19.27
N ARG A 77 7.33 -28.16 -20.30
CA ARG A 77 8.52 -27.27 -20.41
C ARG A 77 8.17 -25.88 -20.94
N ASP A 78 6.94 -25.69 -21.39
CA ASP A 78 6.49 -24.42 -21.93
C ASP A 78 6.16 -23.44 -20.80
N ALA A 79 6.34 -22.15 -21.09
CA ALA A 79 6.01 -21.11 -20.12
C ALA A 79 4.50 -21.02 -19.92
N ILE A 80 4.08 -20.88 -18.66
CA ILE A 80 2.70 -20.57 -18.33
C ILE A 80 2.44 -19.12 -18.71
N GLU A 81 1.64 -18.91 -19.75
CA GLU A 81 1.20 -17.59 -20.18
C GLU A 81 0.11 -17.06 -19.24
N VAL A 82 0.30 -15.85 -18.72
CA VAL A 82 -0.67 -15.12 -17.88
C VAL A 82 -1.17 -13.91 -18.64
N ASP A 83 -2.48 -13.87 -18.91
CA ASP A 83 -3.14 -12.67 -19.42
C ASP A 83 -3.19 -11.61 -18.32
N GLY A 84 -2.29 -10.63 -18.40
CA GLY A 84 -2.07 -9.61 -17.37
C GLY A 84 -0.78 -9.86 -16.58
N TYR A 85 -0.80 -9.68 -15.27
CA TYR A 85 0.40 -9.82 -14.43
C TYR A 85 0.12 -10.51 -13.10
N VAL A 86 1.16 -11.14 -12.53
CA VAL A 86 1.09 -11.90 -11.27
C VAL A 86 1.41 -10.98 -10.10
N THR A 87 0.47 -10.88 -9.17
CA THR A 87 0.57 -10.02 -7.96
C THR A 87 0.79 -10.82 -6.69
N GLY A 88 0.82 -12.14 -6.78
CA GLY A 88 1.14 -13.00 -5.67
C GLY A 88 1.21 -14.47 -6.07
N ILE A 89 2.01 -15.22 -5.33
CA ILE A 89 2.19 -16.66 -5.54
C ILE A 89 2.03 -17.34 -4.19
N LEU A 90 1.23 -18.40 -4.17
CA LEU A 90 1.08 -19.30 -3.03
C LEU A 90 1.33 -20.73 -3.49
N ILE A 91 2.18 -21.46 -2.78
CA ILE A 91 2.53 -22.85 -3.10
C ILE A 91 2.25 -23.71 -1.88
N LEU A 92 1.50 -24.79 -2.06
CA LEU A 92 1.30 -25.82 -1.04
C LEU A 92 2.07 -27.07 -1.46
N ALA A 93 2.77 -27.67 -0.51
CA ALA A 93 3.61 -28.84 -0.74
C ALA A 93 3.37 -29.90 0.34
N ASN A 94 3.55 -31.16 -0.07
CA ASN A 94 3.40 -32.33 0.81
C ASN A 94 4.71 -32.70 1.52
N VAL A 95 5.78 -31.95 1.27
CA VAL A 95 7.07 -32.06 1.94
C VAL A 95 7.67 -30.67 2.12
N GLU A 96 8.68 -30.53 2.97
CA GLU A 96 9.49 -29.32 3.04
C GLU A 96 10.35 -29.16 1.79
N MET A 97 10.33 -27.96 1.21
CA MET A 97 11.06 -27.57 0.01
C MET A 97 11.74 -26.20 0.19
N ASP A 98 12.79 -25.94 -0.58
CA ASP A 98 13.26 -24.59 -0.84
C ASP A 98 12.57 -24.07 -2.10
N VAL A 99 11.96 -22.89 -2.01
CA VAL A 99 11.08 -22.35 -3.06
C VAL A 99 11.48 -20.92 -3.35
N LYS A 100 11.80 -20.65 -4.62
CA LYS A 100 12.35 -19.38 -5.10
C LYS A 100 11.54 -18.84 -6.28
N VAL A 101 11.53 -17.52 -6.41
CA VAL A 101 11.03 -16.79 -7.58
C VAL A 101 12.13 -15.85 -8.03
N ASP A 102 12.69 -16.05 -9.23
CA ASP A 102 13.89 -15.34 -9.72
C ASP A 102 15.03 -15.27 -8.67
N GLY A 103 15.25 -16.39 -7.96
CA GLY A 103 16.26 -16.49 -6.90
C GLY A 103 15.85 -15.92 -5.54
N GLN A 104 14.70 -15.23 -5.43
CA GLN A 104 14.17 -14.75 -4.16
C GLN A 104 13.42 -15.88 -3.42
N ASN A 105 13.84 -16.18 -2.19
CA ASN A 105 13.16 -17.16 -1.34
C ASN A 105 11.73 -16.72 -1.00
N MET A 106 10.78 -17.63 -1.18
CA MET A 106 9.41 -17.47 -0.72
C MET A 106 9.32 -17.59 0.81
N SER A 107 8.38 -16.86 1.41
CA SER A 107 8.14 -16.90 2.86
C SER A 107 7.24 -18.07 3.24
N LYS A 108 7.64 -18.87 4.24
CA LYS A 108 6.77 -19.90 4.81
C LYS A 108 5.49 -19.29 5.39
N ILE A 109 4.36 -19.92 5.09
CA ILE A 109 3.03 -19.58 5.61
C ILE A 109 2.95 -20.12 7.03
N ARG A 110 2.61 -19.26 8.00
CA ARG A 110 2.58 -19.65 9.42
C ARG A 110 1.15 -19.83 9.89
N LYS A 111 0.85 -20.98 10.49
CA LYS A 111 -0.43 -21.20 11.18
C LYS A 111 -0.41 -20.48 12.53
N ASN A 112 -1.44 -19.69 12.79
CA ASN A 112 -1.66 -19.01 14.06
C ASN A 112 -2.41 -19.92 15.03
N GLU A 113 -2.35 -19.60 16.33
CA GLU A 113 -3.07 -20.33 17.39
C GLU A 113 -4.59 -20.32 17.20
N ASP A 114 -5.13 -19.25 16.61
CA ASP A 114 -6.55 -19.08 16.28
C ASP A 114 -7.01 -19.91 15.05
N GLY A 115 -6.10 -20.70 14.46
CA GLY A 115 -6.37 -21.55 13.29
C GLY A 115 -6.33 -20.81 11.94
N THR A 116 -6.12 -19.50 11.94
CA THR A 116 -5.84 -18.72 10.72
C THR A 116 -4.39 -18.90 10.28
N TYR A 117 -4.04 -18.40 9.10
CA TYR A 117 -2.67 -18.41 8.62
C TYR A 117 -2.20 -17.00 8.30
N SER A 118 -0.96 -16.71 8.66
CA SER A 118 -0.30 -15.44 8.38
C SER A 118 0.55 -15.56 7.12
N ILE A 119 0.24 -14.72 6.13
CA ILE A 119 0.94 -14.60 4.86
C ILE A 119 1.59 -13.22 4.80
N LYS A 120 2.90 -13.18 4.57
CA LYS A 120 3.67 -11.93 4.52
C LYS A 120 3.14 -11.01 3.42
N TYR A 121 2.88 -9.74 3.77
CA TYR A 121 2.31 -8.69 2.90
C TYR A 121 0.91 -8.95 2.31
N PHE A 122 0.31 -10.13 2.56
CA PHE A 122 -1.09 -10.41 2.23
C PHE A 122 -2.01 -10.30 3.45
N GLY A 123 -1.50 -10.58 4.64
CA GLY A 123 -2.23 -10.52 5.91
C GLY A 123 -2.64 -11.89 6.45
N LYS A 124 -3.66 -11.91 7.31
CA LYS A 124 -4.22 -13.13 7.89
C LYS A 124 -5.35 -13.67 7.01
N VAL A 125 -5.35 -14.97 6.76
CA VAL A 125 -6.37 -15.67 5.98
C VAL A 125 -6.98 -16.81 6.75
N GLY A 126 -8.28 -17.05 6.52
CA GLY A 126 -8.96 -18.22 7.08
C GLY A 126 -8.43 -19.52 6.51
N SER A 127 -8.55 -20.62 7.26
CA SER A 127 -8.21 -21.97 6.76
C SER A 127 -8.96 -22.33 5.48
N ASN A 128 -10.18 -21.84 5.33
CA ASN A 128 -11.02 -22.05 4.15
C ASN A 128 -10.58 -21.19 2.95
N GLU A 129 -9.73 -20.19 3.14
CA GLU A 129 -9.25 -19.28 2.08
C GLU A 129 -7.90 -19.74 1.52
N ILE A 130 -7.17 -20.56 2.28
CA ILE A 130 -6.00 -21.29 1.81
C ILE A 130 -6.48 -22.54 1.08
N GLY A 131 -6.35 -22.53 -0.23
CA GLY A 131 -6.74 -23.65 -1.07
C GLY A 131 -8.24 -23.74 -1.42
N MET A 132 -9.11 -22.81 -0.99
CA MET A 132 -10.45 -22.65 -1.58
C MET A 132 -10.71 -21.25 -2.11
N ALA A 133 -11.38 -21.17 -3.25
CA ALA A 133 -11.80 -19.93 -3.89
C ALA A 133 -13.09 -19.38 -3.26
N PRO A 134 -13.27 -18.06 -3.16
CA PRO A 134 -14.49 -17.44 -3.64
C PRO A 134 -14.40 -17.47 -5.18
N SER A 135 -15.13 -18.41 -5.77
CA SER A 135 -15.12 -18.73 -7.20
C SER A 135 -15.47 -17.52 -8.07
N ASN A 136 -14.54 -17.15 -8.95
CA ASN A 136 -14.81 -16.63 -10.30
C ASN A 136 -13.90 -17.36 -11.33
N SER A 137 -13.47 -18.60 -11.04
CA SER A 137 -12.66 -19.38 -11.97
C SER A 137 -13.57 -20.11 -12.96
N TYR A 138 -13.45 -19.75 -14.24
CA TYR A 138 -14.12 -20.38 -15.37
C TYR A 138 -13.62 -21.82 -15.65
N TYR A 139 -12.58 -22.27 -14.94
CA TYR A 139 -11.97 -23.59 -15.11
C TYR A 139 -11.81 -24.32 -13.76
N GLN A 140 -12.21 -25.60 -13.77
CA GLN A 140 -11.99 -26.67 -12.80
C GLN A 140 -12.91 -26.78 -11.56
N LYS A 141 -14.01 -27.53 -11.73
CA LYS A 141 -14.64 -28.36 -10.68
C LYS A 141 -13.79 -29.63 -10.51
N GLY A 142 -12.89 -29.68 -9.53
CA GLY A 142 -12.13 -30.91 -9.24
C GLY A 142 -11.19 -30.83 -8.04
N PHE A 143 -10.76 -29.64 -7.64
CA PHE A 143 -9.70 -29.45 -6.63
C PHE A 143 -10.15 -29.49 -5.15
N ARG A 144 -11.39 -29.92 -4.84
CA ARG A 144 -11.92 -29.85 -3.46
C ARG A 144 -11.29 -30.83 -2.47
N GLU A 145 -10.61 -31.88 -2.93
CA GLU A 145 -10.09 -32.94 -2.06
C GLU A 145 -8.57 -32.84 -1.74
N THR A 146 -7.79 -32.07 -2.49
CA THR A 146 -6.30 -32.03 -2.35
C THR A 146 -5.78 -31.01 -1.33
N ALA A 147 -6.57 -30.02 -0.92
CA ALA A 147 -6.13 -28.99 0.03
C ALA A 147 -6.07 -29.45 1.50
N GLN A 148 -6.63 -30.63 1.83
CA GLN A 148 -6.74 -31.10 3.23
C GLN A 148 -5.47 -31.76 3.80
N ALA A 149 -4.41 -31.98 3.00
CA ALA A 149 -3.24 -32.75 3.44
C ALA A 149 -1.89 -32.19 2.95
N PHE A 150 -1.67 -30.87 2.98
CA PHE A 150 -0.35 -30.30 2.74
C PHE A 150 0.47 -30.23 4.04
N VAL A 151 1.79 -30.39 3.92
CA VAL A 151 2.74 -30.36 5.05
C VAL A 151 3.26 -28.94 5.25
N GLU A 152 3.60 -28.24 4.17
CA GLU A 152 4.16 -26.89 4.20
C GLU A 152 3.50 -25.98 3.16
N GLY A 153 3.51 -24.68 3.43
CA GLY A 153 3.00 -23.64 2.54
C GLY A 153 4.00 -22.49 2.38
N TYR A 154 4.10 -21.96 1.18
CA TYR A 154 5.03 -20.89 0.80
C TYR A 154 4.27 -19.77 0.10
N SER A 155 4.73 -18.53 0.28
CA SER A 155 4.08 -17.37 -0.31
C SER A 155 5.07 -16.28 -0.72
N LEU A 156 4.74 -15.57 -1.78
CA LEU A 156 5.41 -14.36 -2.21
C LEU A 156 4.36 -13.35 -2.67
N PHE A 157 4.33 -12.21 -1.99
CA PHE A 157 3.51 -11.05 -2.35
C PHE A 157 4.39 -9.81 -2.27
N PRO A 158 4.21 -8.84 -3.19
CA PRO A 158 4.89 -7.57 -3.10
C PRO A 158 4.39 -6.76 -1.89
N ARG A 159 5.20 -5.81 -1.43
CA ARG A 159 4.82 -4.90 -0.33
C ARG A 159 3.62 -4.03 -0.69
N VAL A 160 3.58 -3.56 -1.94
CA VAL A 160 2.47 -2.76 -2.49
C VAL A 160 1.42 -3.71 -3.06
N ALA A 161 0.21 -3.65 -2.52
CA ALA A 161 -0.87 -4.54 -2.94
C ALA A 161 -1.23 -4.34 -4.42
N GLY A 162 -1.21 -5.40 -5.22
CA GLY A 162 -1.53 -5.30 -6.65
C GLY A 162 -0.38 -4.81 -7.53
N ASP A 163 0.84 -4.66 -6.98
CA ASP A 163 2.09 -4.63 -7.76
C ASP A 163 2.43 -6.05 -8.26
N ALA A 164 3.36 -6.18 -9.20
CA ALA A 164 3.83 -7.46 -9.71
C ALA A 164 4.86 -8.11 -8.77
N VAL A 165 4.87 -9.45 -8.74
CA VAL A 165 5.90 -10.24 -8.04
C VAL A 165 7.27 -10.13 -8.71
N SER A 166 7.30 -9.86 -10.02
CA SER A 166 8.49 -9.57 -10.80
C SER A 166 8.20 -8.38 -11.72
N PRO A 167 9.12 -7.40 -11.86
CA PRO A 167 8.92 -6.26 -12.74
C PRO A 167 9.01 -6.63 -14.23
N ASP A 168 9.60 -7.79 -14.54
CA ASP A 168 9.88 -8.23 -15.90
C ASP A 168 8.69 -8.97 -16.54
N CYS A 169 8.73 -9.10 -17.87
CA CYS A 169 7.71 -9.82 -18.65
C CYS A 169 7.78 -11.35 -18.49
N SER A 170 8.77 -11.86 -17.76
CA SER A 170 8.90 -13.28 -17.45
C SER A 170 9.69 -13.48 -16.18
N PHE A 171 9.34 -14.51 -15.42
CA PHE A 171 10.07 -14.94 -14.23
C PHE A 171 9.98 -16.46 -14.08
N GLN A 172 10.80 -17.03 -13.20
CA GLN A 172 10.84 -18.46 -12.96
C GLN A 172 10.52 -18.78 -11.50
N ILE A 173 9.62 -19.73 -11.29
CA ILE A 173 9.39 -20.35 -9.98
C ILE A 173 10.26 -21.60 -9.92
N SER A 174 11.16 -21.69 -8.94
CA SER A 174 12.03 -22.85 -8.74
C SER A 174 11.69 -23.53 -7.42
N VAL A 175 11.57 -24.86 -7.45
CA VAL A 175 11.36 -25.71 -6.28
C VAL A 175 12.52 -26.70 -6.16
N GLU A 176 13.08 -26.83 -4.97
CA GLU A 176 14.28 -27.64 -4.68
C GLU A 176 14.03 -28.52 -3.44
N THR A 177 14.40 -29.81 -3.52
CA THR A 177 14.48 -30.71 -2.37
C THR A 177 15.73 -31.58 -2.47
N GLY A 178 16.71 -31.37 -1.58
CA GLY A 178 17.98 -32.09 -1.63
C GLY A 178 18.69 -31.88 -2.96
N GLU A 179 18.91 -32.95 -3.73
CA GLU A 179 19.59 -32.91 -5.03
C GLU A 179 18.64 -32.69 -6.23
N SER A 180 17.32 -32.63 -6.01
CA SER A 180 16.34 -32.48 -7.07
C SER A 180 15.85 -31.05 -7.17
N SER A 181 15.86 -30.47 -8.38
CA SER A 181 15.31 -29.15 -8.69
C SER A 181 14.35 -29.19 -9.88
N CYS A 182 13.28 -28.42 -9.83
CA CYS A 182 12.35 -28.23 -10.94
C CYS A 182 12.00 -26.76 -11.03
N SER A 183 11.67 -26.30 -12.23
CA SER A 183 11.36 -24.90 -12.47
C SER A 183 10.18 -24.74 -13.41
N LEU A 184 9.34 -23.74 -13.11
CA LEU A 184 8.17 -23.38 -13.87
C LEU A 184 8.35 -21.94 -14.39
N PRO A 185 8.61 -21.75 -15.69
CA PRO A 185 8.67 -20.42 -16.28
C PRO A 185 7.26 -19.82 -16.40
N ILE A 186 7.11 -18.56 -16.00
CA ILE A 186 5.89 -17.78 -16.13
C ILE A 186 6.15 -16.61 -17.07
N ARG A 187 5.23 -16.34 -17.99
CA ARG A 187 5.22 -15.14 -18.83
C ARG A 187 4.03 -14.27 -18.48
N GLN A 188 4.28 -12.97 -18.38
CA GLN A 188 3.32 -11.97 -17.93
C GLN A 188 3.57 -10.60 -18.59
N LYS A 189 2.73 -9.63 -18.29
CA LYS A 189 3.02 -8.21 -18.52
C LYS A 189 3.98 -7.69 -17.43
N GLY A 190 5.12 -7.16 -17.85
CA GLY A 190 6.03 -6.40 -17.01
C GLY A 190 5.69 -4.90 -17.00
N TYR A 191 6.51 -4.12 -16.29
CA TYR A 191 6.42 -2.67 -16.31
C TYR A 191 6.84 -2.10 -17.68
N ASP A 192 6.05 -1.15 -18.18
CA ASP A 192 6.39 -0.37 -19.36
C ASP A 192 6.66 1.09 -18.99
N THR A 193 7.81 1.63 -19.41
CA THR A 193 8.16 3.04 -19.20
C THR A 193 7.66 3.85 -20.39
N PHE A 194 6.55 4.56 -20.21
CA PHE A 194 5.82 5.18 -21.32
C PHE A 194 5.98 6.71 -21.38
N HIS A 195 6.49 7.33 -20.31
CA HIS A 195 6.70 8.78 -20.27
C HIS A 195 7.86 9.15 -19.35
N LYS A 196 8.55 10.26 -19.65
CA LYS A 196 9.56 10.87 -18.78
C LYS A 196 9.25 12.36 -18.67
N SER A 197 9.21 12.90 -17.45
CA SER A 197 8.92 14.31 -17.23
C SER A 197 10.11 15.17 -17.71
N SER A 198 10.11 15.59 -18.97
CA SER A 198 11.11 16.53 -19.48
C SER A 198 10.61 17.96 -19.29
N ASP A 199 11.17 18.71 -18.35
CA ASP A 199 10.87 20.15 -18.18
C ASP A 199 12.10 21.06 -18.10
N SER A 200 13.32 20.54 -18.14
CA SER A 200 14.51 21.40 -18.11
C SER A 200 15.37 21.24 -19.37
N THR A 201 15.72 22.37 -19.96
CA THR A 201 16.78 22.55 -20.95
C THR A 201 18.16 22.19 -20.39
N ASP A 202 18.27 21.94 -19.08
CA ASP A 202 19.43 21.42 -18.40
C ASP A 202 19.48 19.89 -18.46
N GLN A 203 20.34 19.36 -19.34
CA GLN A 203 20.65 17.92 -19.47
C GLN A 203 21.24 17.27 -18.20
N ARG A 204 21.35 18.01 -17.08
CA ARG A 204 21.89 17.52 -15.80
C ARG A 204 20.80 16.98 -14.86
N GLU A 205 19.52 17.17 -15.17
CA GLU A 205 18.45 16.64 -14.34
C GLU A 205 17.90 15.32 -14.87
N ASN A 206 18.08 14.25 -14.09
CA ASN A 206 17.36 13.00 -14.33
C ASN A 206 15.85 13.25 -14.21
N PRO A 207 15.05 12.99 -15.27
CA PRO A 207 13.61 13.19 -15.26
C PRO A 207 12.90 12.11 -14.43
N ILE A 208 11.71 12.43 -13.92
CA ILE A 208 10.82 11.44 -13.28
C ILE A 208 10.30 10.52 -14.38
N GLU A 209 10.55 9.22 -14.25
CA GLU A 209 10.04 8.23 -15.21
C GLU A 209 8.67 7.73 -14.76
N PHE A 210 7.72 7.72 -15.68
CA PHE A 210 6.40 7.15 -15.47
C PHE A 210 6.35 5.76 -16.07
N GLN A 211 6.03 4.80 -15.22
CA GLN A 211 5.87 3.40 -15.58
C GLN A 211 4.42 2.98 -15.40
N TYR A 212 3.96 2.06 -16.23
CA TYR A 212 2.62 1.49 -16.14
C TYR A 212 2.72 -0.03 -16.03
N LEU A 213 1.89 -0.60 -15.17
CA LEU A 213 1.73 -2.05 -15.03
C LEU A 213 0.27 -2.40 -15.28
N GLY A 214 0.01 -3.08 -16.40
CA GLY A 214 -1.35 -3.45 -16.81
C GLY A 214 -1.48 -3.61 -18.32
N GLU A 215 -2.72 -3.73 -18.78
CA GLU A 215 -3.04 -4.01 -20.20
C GLU A 215 -3.71 -2.82 -20.90
N ARG A 216 -4.19 -1.83 -20.14
CA ARG A 216 -5.12 -0.79 -20.63
C ARG A 216 -4.48 0.59 -20.84
N LEU A 217 -3.14 0.66 -20.87
CA LEU A 217 -2.40 1.93 -21.02
C LEU A 217 -2.90 2.74 -22.22
N GLY A 218 -2.98 2.10 -23.41
CA GLY A 218 -3.41 2.77 -24.63
C GLY A 218 -4.79 3.42 -24.50
N THR A 219 -5.76 2.69 -23.94
CA THR A 219 -7.12 3.22 -23.68
C THR A 219 -7.12 4.36 -22.68
N HIS A 220 -6.27 4.32 -21.65
CA HIS A 220 -6.20 5.42 -20.69
C HIS A 220 -5.54 6.68 -21.26
N MET A 221 -4.53 6.52 -22.13
CA MET A 221 -3.83 7.62 -22.81
C MET A 221 -4.72 8.39 -23.80
N GLU A 222 -5.80 7.79 -24.29
CA GLU A 222 -6.78 8.46 -25.16
C GLU A 222 -7.59 9.54 -24.45
N ARG A 223 -7.56 9.59 -23.10
CA ARG A 223 -8.24 10.65 -22.35
C ARG A 223 -7.58 12.00 -22.59
N SER A 224 -8.40 13.02 -22.84
CA SER A 224 -7.93 14.39 -23.08
C SER A 224 -7.11 14.98 -21.94
N ASP A 225 -7.36 14.55 -20.70
CA ASP A 225 -6.72 15.06 -19.49
C ASP A 225 -5.53 14.20 -19.00
N PHE A 226 -5.14 13.16 -19.74
CA PHE A 226 -4.13 12.21 -19.27
C PHE A 226 -2.75 12.87 -19.05
N GLN A 227 -2.32 13.72 -19.99
CA GLN A 227 -1.04 14.43 -19.88
C GLN A 227 -1.05 15.45 -18.73
N ASP A 228 -2.16 16.17 -18.54
CA ASP A 228 -2.31 17.12 -17.43
C ASP A 228 -2.22 16.41 -16.07
N ARG A 229 -2.70 15.16 -15.98
CA ARG A 229 -2.58 14.32 -14.77
C ARG A 229 -1.13 13.92 -14.50
N LEU A 230 -0.38 13.49 -15.51
CA LEU A 230 1.06 13.20 -15.36
C LEU A 230 1.81 14.44 -14.89
N LYS A 231 1.49 15.59 -15.49
CA LYS A 231 2.08 16.88 -15.12
C LYS A 231 1.73 17.26 -13.69
N ALA A 232 0.48 17.15 -13.26
CA ALA A 232 0.07 17.46 -11.89
C ALA A 232 0.85 16.64 -10.86
N VAL A 233 1.05 15.34 -11.12
CA VAL A 233 1.88 14.47 -10.27
C VAL A 233 3.34 14.91 -10.26
N ALA A 234 3.93 15.16 -11.43
CA ALA A 234 5.32 15.62 -11.55
C ALA A 234 5.54 16.97 -10.87
N ASP A 235 4.60 17.92 -11.03
CA ASP A 235 4.65 19.24 -10.42
C ASP A 235 4.59 19.16 -8.89
N GLY A 236 3.77 18.24 -8.35
CA GLY A 236 3.70 18.00 -6.91
C GLY A 236 5.02 17.48 -6.35
N ILE A 237 5.60 16.46 -6.99
CA ILE A 237 6.92 15.93 -6.61
C ILE A 237 7.99 17.04 -6.65
N LYS A 238 8.07 17.78 -7.76
CA LYS A 238 9.05 18.86 -7.94
C LYS A 238 8.85 19.99 -6.93
N SER A 239 7.63 20.26 -6.51
CA SER A 239 7.31 21.24 -5.45
C SER A 239 8.04 20.89 -4.15
N VAL A 240 7.97 19.62 -3.74
CA VAL A 240 8.68 19.09 -2.55
C VAL A 240 10.18 19.14 -2.78
N GLU A 241 10.69 18.58 -3.88
CA GLU A 241 12.13 18.53 -4.16
C GLU A 241 12.77 19.93 -4.18
N LYS A 242 12.04 20.92 -4.71
CA LYS A 242 12.45 22.33 -4.71
C LYS A 242 12.43 22.94 -3.31
N ALA A 243 11.39 22.68 -2.52
CA ALA A 243 11.26 23.22 -1.16
C ALA A 243 12.38 22.74 -0.23
N PHE A 244 12.77 21.47 -0.36
CA PHE A 244 13.77 20.84 0.51
C PHE A 244 15.15 20.69 -0.12
N GLY A 245 15.34 21.15 -1.36
CA GLY A 245 16.62 21.16 -2.07
C GLY A 245 17.20 19.76 -2.31
N THR A 246 16.37 18.73 -2.45
CA THR A 246 16.81 17.34 -2.58
C THR A 246 15.94 16.55 -3.55
N LYS A 247 16.57 15.69 -4.35
CA LYS A 247 15.86 14.79 -5.27
C LYS A 247 15.40 13.55 -4.54
N LEU A 248 14.10 13.29 -4.55
CA LEU A 248 13.43 12.26 -3.77
C LEU A 248 12.92 11.13 -4.65
N VAL A 249 12.30 11.47 -5.79
CA VAL A 249 11.54 10.49 -6.58
C VAL A 249 12.20 10.26 -7.92
N GLY A 250 12.53 9.00 -8.21
CA GLY A 250 13.04 8.60 -9.52
C GLY A 250 11.94 8.16 -10.48
N ARG A 251 10.91 7.50 -9.94
CA ARG A 251 9.87 6.86 -10.75
C ARG A 251 8.49 6.99 -10.11
N VAL A 252 7.50 7.12 -10.96
CA VAL A 252 6.08 7.00 -10.61
C VAL A 252 5.51 5.79 -11.34
N LYS A 253 4.97 4.84 -10.58
CA LYS A 253 4.37 3.60 -11.09
C LYS A 253 2.85 3.72 -11.04
N ILE A 254 2.20 3.58 -12.19
CA ILE A 254 0.74 3.54 -12.29
C ILE A 254 0.31 2.07 -12.37
N LEU A 255 -0.38 1.62 -11.32
CA LEU A 255 -0.87 0.25 -11.19
C LEU A 255 -2.29 0.14 -11.75
N ASP A 256 -2.47 -0.67 -12.80
CA ASP A 256 -3.79 -1.03 -13.31
C ASP A 256 -4.50 -2.03 -12.39
N TYR A 257 -4.87 -1.55 -11.19
CA TYR A 257 -5.51 -2.35 -10.15
C TYR A 257 -6.67 -1.58 -9.53
N GLU A 258 -7.89 -2.04 -9.80
CA GLU A 258 -9.12 -1.31 -9.47
C GLU A 258 -9.64 -1.53 -8.05
N LYS A 259 -9.07 -2.47 -7.29
CA LYS A 259 -9.54 -2.76 -5.93
C LYS A 259 -9.18 -1.68 -4.92
N VAL A 260 -8.16 -0.87 -5.21
CA VAL A 260 -7.65 0.17 -4.32
C VAL A 260 -7.79 1.54 -5.01
N GLN A 261 -8.14 2.55 -4.22
CA GLN A 261 -8.15 3.95 -4.63
C GLN A 261 -7.27 4.71 -3.64
N ASN A 262 -5.96 4.67 -3.88
CA ASN A 262 -4.98 5.47 -3.14
C ASN A 262 -3.76 5.83 -4.01
N ALA A 263 -2.78 6.51 -3.44
CA ALA A 263 -1.37 6.37 -3.80
C ALA A 263 -0.61 5.84 -2.58
N VAL A 264 0.58 5.29 -2.77
CA VAL A 264 1.42 4.82 -1.66
C VAL A 264 2.91 4.96 -2.00
N THR A 265 3.70 5.05 -0.94
CA THR A 265 5.15 4.87 -0.94
C THR A 265 5.54 3.74 0.01
N CYS A 266 6.80 3.31 -0.04
CA CYS A 266 7.32 2.27 0.83
C CYS A 266 8.65 2.71 1.42
N GLU A 267 8.89 2.35 2.69
CA GLU A 267 10.19 2.55 3.34
C GLU A 267 11.33 1.99 2.47
N GLU A 268 12.43 2.72 2.44
CA GLU A 268 13.66 2.44 1.70
C GLU A 268 13.49 2.41 0.17
N ASN A 269 12.39 2.95 -0.35
CA ASN A 269 12.15 3.09 -1.78
C ASN A 269 11.97 4.56 -2.19
N SER A 270 12.35 4.89 -3.42
CA SER A 270 12.22 6.22 -4.04
C SER A 270 11.15 6.28 -5.14
N ASP A 271 10.31 5.25 -5.23
CA ASP A 271 9.23 5.16 -6.19
C ASP A 271 7.90 5.53 -5.51
N ILE A 272 6.97 6.14 -6.25
CA ILE A 272 5.58 6.36 -5.81
C ILE A 272 4.66 5.47 -6.64
N TRP A 273 3.71 4.78 -6.02
CA TRP A 273 2.70 3.99 -6.71
C TRP A 273 1.34 4.69 -6.67
N PHE A 274 0.81 5.01 -7.84
CA PHE A 274 -0.56 5.46 -8.01
C PHE A 274 -1.44 4.30 -8.47
N TYR A 275 -2.53 4.03 -7.76
CA TYR A 275 -3.56 3.14 -8.29
C TYR A 275 -4.35 3.84 -9.39
N ILE A 276 -4.67 3.12 -10.47
CA ILE A 276 -5.29 3.69 -11.67
C ILE A 276 -6.59 4.44 -11.38
N LYS A 277 -7.38 4.00 -10.40
CA LYS A 277 -8.60 4.69 -9.99
C LYS A 277 -8.28 6.10 -9.50
N THR A 278 -7.37 6.24 -8.54
CA THR A 278 -6.93 7.54 -8.02
C THR A 278 -6.41 8.43 -9.13
N PHE A 279 -5.48 7.90 -9.93
CA PHE A 279 -4.86 8.63 -11.03
C PHE A 279 -5.89 9.17 -12.03
N LEU A 280 -6.93 8.41 -12.36
CA LEU A 280 -7.95 8.81 -13.34
C LEU A 280 -9.16 9.56 -12.76
N SER A 281 -9.48 9.40 -11.47
CA SER A 281 -10.70 9.95 -10.88
C SER A 281 -10.49 11.22 -10.08
N GLU A 282 -9.33 11.39 -9.43
CA GLU A 282 -9.11 12.58 -8.60
C GLU A 282 -8.92 13.84 -9.46
N PRO A 283 -9.33 15.02 -8.96
CA PRO A 283 -9.02 16.31 -9.57
C PRO A 283 -7.51 16.54 -9.69
N LEU A 284 -7.08 17.37 -10.65
CA LEU A 284 -5.65 17.65 -10.87
C LEU A 284 -4.96 18.23 -9.63
N ASP A 285 -5.61 19.17 -8.93
CA ASP A 285 -5.05 19.77 -7.70
C ASP A 285 -4.93 18.74 -6.55
N GLU A 286 -5.87 17.79 -6.46
CA GLU A 286 -5.78 16.70 -5.49
C GLU A 286 -4.67 15.72 -5.87
N LEU A 287 -4.49 15.37 -7.15
CA LEU A 287 -3.39 14.53 -7.60
C LEU A 287 -2.02 15.15 -7.31
N ARG A 288 -1.90 16.46 -7.51
CA ARG A 288 -0.70 17.21 -7.13
C ARG A 288 -0.44 17.11 -5.63
N THR A 289 -1.47 17.34 -4.81
CA THR A 289 -1.38 17.28 -3.35
C THR A 289 -1.05 15.88 -2.85
N ILE A 290 -1.61 14.83 -3.46
CA ILE A 290 -1.27 13.44 -3.17
C ILE A 290 0.21 13.18 -3.51
N ALA A 291 0.69 13.66 -4.66
CA ALA A 291 2.08 13.50 -5.05
C ALA A 291 3.05 14.26 -4.12
N GLU A 292 2.66 15.45 -3.64
CA GLU A 292 3.39 16.19 -2.60
C GLU A 292 3.48 15.37 -1.30
N HIS A 293 2.36 14.81 -0.83
CA HIS A 293 2.28 13.98 0.38
C HIS A 293 3.13 12.71 0.27
N GLU A 294 3.03 11.96 -0.82
CA GLU A 294 3.84 10.75 -1.03
C GLU A 294 5.35 11.05 -1.16
N ALA A 295 5.72 12.15 -1.83
CA ALA A 295 7.12 12.56 -1.90
C ALA A 295 7.68 12.93 -0.50
N LEU A 296 6.85 13.52 0.37
CA LEU A 296 7.22 13.84 1.74
C LEU A 296 7.44 12.60 2.60
N HIS A 297 6.69 11.50 2.42
CA HIS A 297 6.99 10.22 3.08
C HIS A 297 8.41 9.73 2.76
N ILE A 298 8.84 9.86 1.50
CA ILE A 298 10.22 9.50 1.09
C ILE A 298 11.25 10.38 1.81
N LEU A 299 10.97 11.68 1.98
CA LEU A 299 11.85 12.57 2.74
C LEU A 299 11.90 12.17 4.23
N VAL A 300 10.76 11.89 4.84
CA VAL A 300 10.62 11.46 6.24
C VAL A 300 11.43 10.19 6.51
N ASP A 301 11.34 9.18 5.63
CA ASP A 301 12.11 7.94 5.78
C ASP A 301 13.61 8.16 5.57
N ARG A 302 14.02 8.90 4.52
CA ARG A 302 15.44 9.22 4.27
C ARG A 302 16.09 9.97 5.43
N LYS A 303 15.36 10.90 6.04
CA LYS A 303 15.81 11.66 7.22
C LYS A 303 15.55 10.93 8.53
N ARG A 304 14.95 9.74 8.48
CA ARG A 304 14.63 8.87 9.64
C ARG A 304 13.82 9.58 10.72
N LEU A 305 12.99 10.55 10.34
CA LEU A 305 12.26 11.40 11.30
C LEU A 305 11.30 10.59 12.17
N ALA A 306 10.54 9.67 11.57
CA ALA A 306 9.63 8.79 12.31
C ALA A 306 10.36 7.75 13.20
N LYS A 307 11.67 7.59 12.99
CA LYS A 307 12.56 6.70 13.76
C LYS A 307 13.29 7.45 14.89
N ASP A 308 13.25 8.78 14.91
CA ASP A 308 13.85 9.61 15.96
C ASP A 308 13.09 9.50 17.29
N LEU A 309 13.84 9.44 18.39
CA LEU A 309 13.28 9.24 19.72
C LEU A 309 12.48 10.46 20.18
N SER A 310 13.03 11.66 20.01
CA SER A 310 12.40 12.91 20.45
C SER A 310 11.12 13.20 19.67
N ILE A 311 11.07 12.85 18.40
CA ILE A 311 9.84 12.92 17.59
C ILE A 311 8.78 11.93 18.08
N ARG A 312 9.15 10.68 18.39
CA ARG A 312 8.21 9.69 18.95
C ARG A 312 7.70 10.11 20.33
N GLU A 313 8.53 10.71 21.15
CA GLU A 313 8.14 11.27 22.45
C GLU A 313 7.15 12.41 22.28
N LEU A 314 7.42 13.36 21.37
CA LEU A 314 6.50 14.45 21.06
C LEU A 314 5.15 13.92 20.57
N PHE A 315 5.14 12.99 19.61
CA PHE A 315 3.90 12.39 19.12
C PHE A 315 3.12 11.69 20.24
N SER A 316 3.83 10.98 21.15
CA SER A 316 3.20 10.35 22.32
C SER A 316 2.54 11.37 23.24
N ASP A 317 3.20 12.49 23.51
CA ASP A 317 2.65 13.58 24.31
C ASP A 317 1.37 14.15 23.67
N LEU A 318 1.38 14.37 22.35
CA LEU A 318 0.24 14.88 21.59
C LEU A 318 -0.93 13.89 21.58
N ARG A 319 -0.65 12.60 21.48
CA ARG A 319 -1.64 11.52 21.61
C ARG A 319 -2.17 11.37 23.03
N GLY A 320 -1.51 11.96 24.03
CA GLY A 320 -1.90 11.90 25.43
C GLY A 320 -1.49 10.61 26.14
N TYR A 321 -0.47 9.93 25.64
CA TYR A 321 0.02 8.69 26.23
C TYR A 321 0.86 8.98 27.47
N ASP A 322 0.44 8.43 28.61
CA ASP A 322 1.18 8.53 29.87
C ASP A 322 2.59 7.94 29.72
N SER A 323 3.53 8.49 30.48
CA SER A 323 4.92 8.05 30.63
C SER A 323 5.09 6.54 30.84
N LEU A 324 4.18 5.90 31.57
CA LEU A 324 4.19 4.46 31.87
C LEU A 324 3.17 3.64 31.05
N SER A 325 2.53 4.27 30.06
CA SER A 325 1.53 3.59 29.24
C SER A 325 2.15 2.55 28.30
N ARG A 326 1.39 1.49 28.02
CA ARG A 326 1.83 0.43 27.08
C ARG A 326 1.97 0.98 25.67
N GLU A 327 1.13 1.94 25.31
CA GLU A 327 1.10 2.65 24.05
C GLU A 327 2.39 3.42 23.84
N ARG A 328 2.80 4.25 24.81
CA ARG A 328 4.08 4.97 24.76
C ARG A 328 5.25 4.00 24.68
N PHE A 329 5.27 2.97 25.53
CA PHE A 329 6.33 1.96 25.49
C PHE A 329 6.44 1.28 24.11
N ALA A 330 5.30 0.87 23.53
CA ALA A 330 5.27 0.24 22.22
C ALA A 330 5.71 1.21 21.11
N LEU A 331 5.27 2.47 21.14
CA LEU A 331 5.69 3.47 20.17
C LEU A 331 7.20 3.72 20.22
N ILE A 332 7.74 3.93 21.42
CA ILE A 332 9.16 4.23 21.60
C ILE A 332 10.02 3.04 21.15
N THR A 333 9.67 1.82 21.58
CA THR A 333 10.51 0.63 21.33
C THR A 333 10.30 -0.01 19.96
N ARG A 334 9.09 0.08 19.38
CA ARG A 334 8.72 -0.61 18.13
C ARG A 334 8.31 0.34 17.01
N GLY A 335 8.16 1.63 17.27
CA GLY A 335 7.69 2.61 16.29
C GLY A 335 6.19 2.54 15.97
N ALA A 336 5.44 1.66 16.62
CA ALA A 336 4.03 1.42 16.31
C ALA A 336 3.22 1.17 17.59
N VAL A 337 2.01 1.70 17.62
CA VAL A 337 1.04 1.49 18.69
C VAL A 337 -0.02 0.50 18.20
N PRO A 338 -0.50 -0.44 19.04
CA PRO A 338 -1.69 -1.22 18.72
C PRO A 338 -2.90 -0.30 18.47
N ASP A 339 -3.69 -0.58 17.43
CA ASP A 339 -4.89 0.20 17.15
C ASP A 339 -5.88 0.16 18.32
N ASP A 340 -6.12 1.31 18.95
CA ASP A 340 -7.25 1.54 19.86
C ASP A 340 -8.16 2.65 19.29
N PRO A 341 -9.20 2.29 18.52
CA PRO A 341 -10.11 3.25 17.91
C PRO A 341 -11.01 3.98 18.92
N GLY A 342 -10.95 3.65 20.21
CA GLY A 342 -11.73 4.30 21.28
C GLY A 342 -10.99 5.39 22.06
N ALA A 343 -9.68 5.54 21.86
CA ALA A 343 -8.87 6.46 22.66
C ALA A 343 -9.19 7.94 22.36
N THR A 344 -9.44 8.73 23.40
CA THR A 344 -9.65 10.18 23.26
C THR A 344 -8.30 10.88 23.08
N ILE A 345 -8.09 11.57 21.96
CA ILE A 345 -6.85 12.29 21.65
C ILE A 345 -6.94 13.73 22.21
N PRO A 346 -6.10 14.12 23.20
CA PRO A 346 -6.21 15.45 23.82
C PRO A 346 -5.84 16.60 22.87
N HIS A 347 -4.90 16.37 21.94
CA HIS A 347 -4.49 17.35 20.93
C HIS A 347 -5.14 17.11 19.56
N LYS A 348 -6.35 16.54 19.52
CA LYS A 348 -7.06 16.27 18.25
C LYS A 348 -7.20 17.47 17.33
N ASP A 349 -7.33 18.67 17.89
CA ASP A 349 -7.48 19.91 17.13
C ASP A 349 -6.16 20.27 16.41
N PHE A 350 -5.00 19.93 16.99
CA PHE A 350 -3.70 20.15 16.35
C PHE A 350 -3.47 19.17 15.20
N PHE A 351 -3.76 17.88 15.40
CA PHE A 351 -3.71 16.89 14.31
C PHE A 351 -4.64 17.30 13.15
N ALA A 352 -5.90 17.63 13.46
CA ALA A 352 -6.81 18.13 12.43
C ALA A 352 -6.29 19.40 11.75
N PHE A 353 -5.63 20.31 12.47
CA PHE A 353 -5.07 21.54 11.90
C PHE A 353 -4.00 21.29 10.84
N ILE A 354 -3.20 20.24 11.01
CA ILE A 354 -2.13 19.86 10.08
C ILE A 354 -2.56 18.82 9.05
N ASP A 355 -3.85 18.48 8.97
CA ASP A 355 -4.39 17.66 7.88
C ASP A 355 -4.65 18.52 6.63
N GLU A 356 -4.34 17.99 5.43
CA GLU A 356 -4.43 18.70 4.14
C GLU A 356 -5.78 19.40 3.95
N LYS A 357 -6.89 18.73 4.31
CA LYS A 357 -8.25 19.27 4.21
C LYS A 357 -8.47 20.60 4.97
N ASN A 358 -7.59 20.95 5.90
CA ASN A 358 -7.68 22.12 6.78
C ASN A 358 -6.69 23.25 6.44
N PHE A 359 -5.56 22.96 5.78
CA PHE A 359 -4.64 24.00 5.31
C PHE A 359 -4.66 24.22 3.78
N LEU A 360 -5.26 23.30 3.02
CA LEU A 360 -5.57 23.43 1.61
C LEU A 360 -7.09 23.38 1.38
N GLU A 361 -7.60 24.39 0.68
CA GLU A 361 -9.03 24.48 0.39
C GLU A 361 -9.45 23.44 -0.66
N GLY A 362 -10.60 22.80 -0.45
CA GLY A 362 -11.13 21.78 -1.37
C GLY A 362 -10.53 20.37 -1.23
N MET A 363 -9.42 20.21 -0.51
CA MET A 363 -8.74 18.92 -0.35
C MET A 363 -9.46 17.98 0.63
N LYS A 364 -9.26 16.67 0.45
CA LYS A 364 -9.88 15.61 1.27
C LYS A 364 -8.91 14.93 2.24
N GLY A 365 -7.61 15.03 1.98
CA GLY A 365 -6.55 14.29 2.67
C GLY A 365 -6.32 14.67 4.14
N GLY A 366 -5.54 13.82 4.80
CA GLY A 366 -4.99 14.04 6.13
C GLY A 366 -5.40 12.98 7.15
N HIS A 367 -4.38 12.38 7.74
CA HIS A 367 -4.50 11.40 8.82
C HIS A 367 -3.30 11.48 9.78
N SER A 368 -2.87 12.71 10.06
CA SER A 368 -1.69 13.03 10.89
C SER A 368 -1.68 12.37 12.27
N SER A 369 -2.84 11.98 12.80
CA SER A 369 -2.92 11.30 14.10
C SER A 369 -2.71 9.79 14.06
N GLN A 370 -2.68 9.15 12.88
CA GLN A 370 -2.66 7.68 12.78
C GLN A 370 -1.37 7.09 13.33
N ASN A 371 -0.22 7.53 12.81
CA ASN A 371 1.09 7.07 13.21
C ASN A 371 2.13 8.21 13.07
N VAL A 372 3.38 7.96 13.49
CA VAL A 372 4.44 8.99 13.51
C VAL A 372 4.88 9.38 12.10
N ASP A 373 4.86 8.44 11.15
CA ASP A 373 5.21 8.70 9.76
C ASP A 373 4.22 9.70 9.14
N GLU A 374 2.93 9.43 9.29
CA GLU A 374 1.85 10.34 8.88
C GLU A 374 1.90 11.70 9.56
N PHE A 375 2.22 11.70 10.86
CA PHE A 375 2.40 12.94 11.60
C PHE A 375 3.50 13.80 11.00
N CYS A 376 4.68 13.22 10.75
CA CYS A 376 5.80 13.93 10.16
C CYS A 376 5.48 14.40 8.73
N THR A 377 4.89 13.55 7.90
CA THR A 377 4.51 13.88 6.52
C THR A 377 3.51 15.02 6.48
N SER A 378 2.37 14.90 7.17
CA SER A 378 1.34 15.95 7.22
C SER A 378 1.88 17.25 7.82
N PHE A 379 2.76 17.18 8.83
CA PHE A 379 3.36 18.38 9.41
C PHE A 379 4.29 19.09 8.42
N LEU A 380 5.22 18.37 7.78
CA LEU A 380 6.09 18.94 6.74
C LEU A 380 5.29 19.49 5.56
N HIS A 381 4.20 18.82 5.20
CA HIS A 381 3.30 19.29 4.15
C HIS A 381 2.66 20.63 4.51
N SER A 382 2.18 20.76 5.76
CA SER A 382 1.63 22.02 6.26
C SER A 382 2.66 23.16 6.24
N LEU A 383 3.95 22.85 6.49
CA LEU A 383 5.05 23.84 6.49
C LEU A 383 5.36 24.37 5.09
N MET A 384 5.13 23.59 4.02
CA MET A 384 5.23 24.08 2.64
C MET A 384 4.26 25.23 2.34
N PHE A 385 3.24 25.41 3.19
CA PHE A 385 2.25 26.48 3.12
C PHE A 385 2.24 27.34 4.40
N VAL A 386 3.40 27.47 5.07
CA VAL A 386 3.54 28.25 6.32
C VAL A 386 3.14 29.71 6.15
N ASP A 387 3.24 30.27 4.95
CA ASP A 387 2.75 31.62 4.61
C ASP A 387 1.24 31.80 4.87
N ARG A 388 0.49 30.68 4.87
CA ARG A 388 -0.95 30.64 5.13
C ARG A 388 -1.29 30.35 6.60
N LEU A 389 -0.30 30.09 7.46
CA LEU A 389 -0.48 29.65 8.85
C LEU A 389 -1.44 30.56 9.63
N LYS A 390 -1.25 31.88 9.58
CA LYS A 390 -2.12 32.86 10.26
C LYS A 390 -3.58 32.74 9.77
N ASN A 391 -3.77 32.75 8.45
CA ASN A 391 -5.11 32.63 7.85
C ASN A 391 -5.77 31.29 8.21
N ASN A 392 -4.99 30.21 8.28
CA ASN A 392 -5.49 28.88 8.63
C ASN A 392 -5.91 28.80 10.11
N LEU A 393 -5.20 29.47 11.03
CA LEU A 393 -5.56 29.54 12.46
C LEU A 393 -6.89 30.27 12.70
N GLU A 394 -7.31 31.14 11.79
CA GLU A 394 -8.56 31.87 11.87
C GLU A 394 -9.76 31.08 11.32
N ARG A 395 -9.50 30.06 10.48
CA ARG A 395 -10.52 29.24 9.84
C ARG A 395 -11.05 28.13 10.76
N PRO A 396 -12.30 27.69 10.59
CA PRO A 396 -12.82 26.54 11.31
C PRO A 396 -12.20 25.23 10.82
N LEU A 397 -11.95 24.30 11.74
CA LEU A 397 -11.42 22.96 11.42
C LEU A 397 -12.54 22.03 10.97
N LYS A 398 -12.31 21.32 9.87
CA LYS A 398 -13.06 20.13 9.49
C LYS A 398 -12.53 18.95 10.32
N MET A 399 -13.35 18.48 11.24
CA MET A 399 -13.03 17.34 12.10
C MET A 399 -13.54 16.03 11.49
N ASP A 400 -12.84 14.93 11.75
CA ASP A 400 -13.30 13.60 11.33
C ASP A 400 -14.52 13.14 12.14
N GLY A 401 -15.54 12.64 11.46
CA GLY A 401 -16.78 12.17 12.08
C GLY A 401 -17.99 12.17 11.15
N ALA A 402 -19.07 11.47 11.54
CA ALA A 402 -20.31 11.45 10.79
C ALA A 402 -21.00 12.82 10.86
N GLY A 403 -20.78 13.65 9.84
CA GLY A 403 -21.28 15.01 9.71
C GLY A 403 -20.14 15.98 9.45
N ARG A 404 -20.35 16.99 8.58
CA ARG A 404 -19.39 18.08 8.34
C ARG A 404 -19.31 18.99 9.57
N HIS A 405 -18.78 18.49 10.67
CA HIS A 405 -18.68 19.25 11.90
C HIS A 405 -17.51 20.22 11.79
N LEU A 406 -17.82 21.47 11.47
CA LEU A 406 -16.86 22.57 11.55
C LEU A 406 -16.65 22.94 13.02
N SER A 407 -15.40 22.88 13.48
CA SER A 407 -14.99 23.27 14.82
C SER A 407 -14.35 24.65 14.78
N PHE A 408 -15.04 25.66 15.32
CA PHE A 408 -14.47 27.00 15.44
C PHE A 408 -13.38 27.02 16.53
N ILE A 409 -12.18 27.46 16.14
CA ILE A 409 -11.04 27.54 17.04
C ILE A 409 -11.18 28.80 17.91
N LYS A 410 -11.42 28.60 19.21
CA LYS A 410 -11.43 29.70 20.19
C LYS A 410 -10.03 30.35 20.30
N PRO A 411 -9.91 31.64 20.66
CA PRO A 411 -8.60 32.33 20.73
C PRO A 411 -7.52 31.56 21.52
N LYS A 412 -7.83 31.11 22.75
CA LYS A 412 -6.90 30.30 23.56
C LYS A 412 -6.47 28.98 22.90
N LYS A 413 -7.32 28.40 22.03
CA LYS A 413 -6.97 27.20 21.27
C LYS A 413 -6.05 27.53 20.09
N ARG A 414 -6.19 28.70 19.46
CA ARG A 414 -5.28 29.15 18.38
C ARG A 414 -3.86 29.27 18.90
N GLU A 415 -3.70 29.91 20.06
CA GLU A 415 -2.40 30.03 20.74
C GLU A 415 -1.81 28.65 21.08
N LYS A 416 -2.63 27.72 21.61
CA LYS A 416 -2.18 26.35 21.88
C LYS A 416 -1.73 25.62 20.60
N ILE A 417 -2.47 25.76 19.50
CA ILE A 417 -2.10 25.16 18.21
C ILE A 417 -0.80 25.76 17.70
N LEU A 418 -0.66 27.10 17.69
CA LEU A 418 0.55 27.78 17.24
C LEU A 418 1.78 27.38 18.09
N ASN A 419 1.67 27.37 19.42
CA ASN A 419 2.75 26.94 20.30
C ASN A 419 3.13 25.47 20.07
N THR A 420 2.14 24.61 19.78
CA THR A 420 2.40 23.21 19.43
C THR A 420 3.08 23.09 18.07
N TYR A 421 2.70 23.93 17.11
CA TYR A 421 3.30 24.02 15.79
C TYR A 421 4.78 24.39 15.89
N ILE A 422 5.09 25.48 16.62
CA ILE A 422 6.47 25.93 16.90
C ILE A 422 7.29 24.83 17.57
N ARG A 423 6.77 24.24 18.67
CA ARG A 423 7.44 23.12 19.38
C ARG A 423 7.74 21.94 18.45
N THR A 424 6.88 21.68 17.47
CA THR A 424 7.09 20.59 16.51
C THR A 424 8.21 20.93 15.52
N ILE A 425 8.32 22.20 15.06
CA ILE A 425 9.46 22.65 14.23
C ILE A 425 10.78 22.52 15.01
N GLU A 426 10.80 22.96 16.27
CA GLU A 426 11.99 22.86 17.14
C GLU A 426 12.42 21.41 17.38
N ALA A 427 11.46 20.50 17.59
CA ALA A 427 11.74 19.08 17.74
C ALA A 427 12.31 18.48 16.45
N LEU A 428 11.75 18.83 15.28
CA LEU A 428 12.29 18.39 13.99
C LEU A 428 13.70 18.93 13.74
N LEU A 429 13.97 20.19 14.07
CA LEU A 429 15.31 20.78 13.99
C LEU A 429 16.30 20.04 14.89
N SER A 430 15.90 19.73 16.12
CA SER A 430 16.76 19.02 17.09
C SER A 430 17.04 17.57 16.67
N ALA A 431 16.11 16.94 15.95
CA ALA A 431 16.26 15.60 15.40
C ALA A 431 17.20 15.55 14.17
N GLN A 432 17.57 16.69 13.60
CA GLN A 432 18.57 16.75 12.53
C GLN A 432 19.97 16.86 13.15
N ALA A 433 20.87 15.92 12.83
CA ALA A 433 22.25 15.98 13.29
C ALA A 433 22.98 17.24 12.77
N ASP A 434 23.89 17.79 13.56
CA ASP A 434 24.62 19.08 13.40
C ASP A 434 25.49 19.23 12.12
N GLY A 435 25.30 18.43 11.07
CA GLY A 435 26.15 18.40 9.87
C GLY A 435 25.52 18.92 8.58
N ASP A 436 24.20 19.16 8.54
CA ASP A 436 23.48 19.51 7.29
C ASP A 436 22.96 20.96 7.38
N SER A 437 23.75 21.93 6.92
CA SER A 437 23.34 23.35 6.94
C SER A 437 22.32 23.69 5.86
N ASP A 438 22.13 22.80 4.88
CA ASP A 438 21.39 23.02 3.65
C ASP A 438 20.18 22.05 3.57
N GLY A 439 19.16 22.41 2.78
CA GLY A 439 17.96 21.59 2.60
C GLY A 439 16.96 21.67 3.75
N LEU A 440 16.62 20.53 4.38
CA LEU A 440 15.56 20.46 5.40
C LEU A 440 15.81 21.36 6.63
N PRO A 441 17.01 21.38 7.27
CA PRO A 441 17.25 22.26 8.42
C PRO A 441 17.12 23.75 8.08
N PHE A 442 17.60 24.16 6.90
CA PHE A 442 17.45 25.53 6.42
C PHE A 442 15.96 25.90 6.22
N PHE A 443 15.21 25.03 5.56
CA PHE A 443 13.76 25.19 5.37
C PHE A 443 13.02 25.32 6.72
N LEU A 444 13.30 24.42 7.67
CA LEU A 444 12.67 24.43 9.00
C LEU A 444 12.97 25.72 9.78
N LYS A 445 14.21 26.24 9.73
CA LYS A 445 14.56 27.52 10.36
C LYS A 445 13.74 28.68 9.78
N GLY A 446 13.61 28.74 8.46
CA GLY A 446 12.80 29.77 7.79
C GLY A 446 11.31 29.67 8.17
N CYS A 447 10.77 28.46 8.33
CA CYS A 447 9.41 28.25 8.81
C CYS A 447 9.24 28.62 10.29
N LEU A 448 10.25 28.36 11.14
CA LEU A 448 10.23 28.72 12.56
C LEU A 448 10.13 30.24 12.73
N GLU A 449 10.99 31.00 12.05
CA GLU A 449 10.98 32.47 12.09
C GLU A 449 9.62 33.03 11.66
N GLN A 450 9.02 32.46 10.61
CA GLN A 450 7.69 32.86 10.16
C GLN A 450 6.61 32.53 11.21
N ALA A 451 6.63 31.34 11.80
CA ALA A 451 5.65 30.94 12.80
C ALA A 451 5.74 31.79 14.08
N GLU A 452 6.95 32.11 14.55
CA GLU A 452 7.20 32.97 15.71
C GLU A 452 6.77 34.43 15.49
N SER A 453 6.77 34.89 14.24
CA SER A 453 6.34 36.26 13.89
C SER A 453 4.82 36.47 13.96
N ILE A 454 4.03 35.40 14.08
CA ILE A 454 2.56 35.48 14.06
C ILE A 454 2.02 36.07 15.36
N GLN A 455 1.29 37.17 15.24
CA GLN A 455 0.50 37.77 16.32
C GLN A 455 -0.98 37.38 16.17
N LEU A 456 -1.55 36.76 17.21
CA LEU A 456 -2.91 36.19 17.26
C LEU A 456 -3.96 37.08 17.93
#